data_AF-A0A972X6K7-F1
#
_entry.id   AF-A0A972X6K7-F1
#
_cell.length_a   1.000
_cell.length_b   1.000
_cell.length_c   1.000
_cell.angle_alpha   90.00
_cell.angle_beta   90.00
_cell.angle_gamma   90.00
#
_symmetry.space_group_name_H-M   'P 1'
#
loop_
_entity.id
_entity.type
_entity.pdbx_description
1 polymer ?
#
loop_
_entity_poly.entity_id
_entity_poly.type
_entity_poly.pdbx_seq_one_letter_code
_entity_poly.pdbx_strand_id
1 'polypeptide(L)'
;MRWKLATVALVAVWLGTLVVPPVLLLRVRHSWLEQLDRPEEQSHWDEFRSDMRRQSGRDGPVQRKVPKSVEPPMRVWLRDYVQLALVAWVLFVGVLGGFFCLLVAGVLRGAESRAAKQPSLAKDQSCGQHNDHKKHDRDAENAQNGKHG
;
A
#
# COMPACT_ATOMS: atom_id res chain seq x y z
N MET A 1 16.35 16.81 10.20
CA MET A 1 15.31 17.63 9.54
C MET A 1 14.74 16.95 8.30
N ARG A 2 15.58 16.28 7.48
CA ARG A 2 15.18 15.58 6.25
C ARG A 2 14.16 14.46 6.47
N TRP A 3 14.30 13.63 7.50
CA TRP A 3 13.32 12.59 7.81
C TRP A 3 11.94 13.12 8.20
N LYS A 4 11.87 14.22 8.95
CA LYS A 4 10.58 14.86 9.32
C LYS A 4 9.82 15.29 8.07
N LEU A 5 10.51 15.88 7.09
CA LEU A 5 9.92 16.25 5.80
C LEU A 5 9.44 15.02 5.01
N ALA A 6 10.23 13.94 4.99
CA ALA A 6 9.85 12.68 4.35
C ALA A 6 8.62 12.05 4.99
N THR A 7 8.52 12.06 6.33
CA THR A 7 7.34 11.56 7.06
C THR A 7 6.11 12.42 6.77
N VAL A 8 6.24 13.75 6.76
CA VAL A 8 5.13 14.66 6.44
C VAL A 8 4.65 14.44 5.00
N ALA A 9 5.56 14.32 4.04
CA ALA A 9 5.20 14.02 2.65
C ALA A 9 4.49 12.67 2.51
N LEU A 10 4.99 11.63 3.20
CA LEU A 10 4.37 10.30 3.22
C LEU A 10 2.94 10.34 3.78
N VAL A 11 2.73 11.02 4.90
CA VAL A 11 1.40 11.19 5.51
C VAL A 11 0.49 12.00 4.60
N ALA A 12 0.99 13.07 3.95
CA ALA A 12 0.20 13.87 3.02
C ALA A 12 -0.24 13.05 1.80
N VAL A 13 0.64 12.20 1.24
CA VAL A 13 0.30 11.29 0.14
C VAL A 13 -0.74 10.25 0.57
N TRP A 14 -0.58 9.69 1.77
CA TRP A 14 -1.55 8.74 2.33
C TRP A 14 -2.92 9.38 2.53
N LEU A 15 -2.99 10.55 3.17
CA LEU A 15 -4.24 11.30 3.33
C LEU A 15 -4.84 11.69 1.97
N GLY A 16 -4.01 12.10 1.01
CA GLY A 16 -4.44 12.35 -0.37
C GLY A 16 -5.09 11.12 -0.98
N THR A 17 -4.46 9.95 -0.85
CA THR A 17 -4.98 8.67 -1.36
C THR A 17 -6.28 8.25 -0.66
N LEU A 18 -6.41 8.58 0.61
CA LEU A 18 -7.60 8.27 1.40
C LEU A 18 -8.79 9.17 1.03
N VAL A 19 -8.55 10.45 0.72
CA VAL A 19 -9.61 11.45 0.50
C VAL A 19 -9.95 11.67 -0.97
N VAL A 20 -8.95 11.71 -1.86
CA VAL A 20 -9.14 12.10 -3.27
C VAL A 20 -10.09 11.16 -4.02
N PRO A 21 -9.94 9.82 -3.96
CA PRO A 21 -10.81 8.92 -4.73
C PRO A 21 -12.29 8.96 -4.27
N PRO A 22 -12.61 8.95 -2.96
CA PRO A 22 -13.97 9.20 -2.47
C PRO A 22 -14.60 10.50 -2.97
N VAL A 23 -13.85 11.61 -2.89
CA VAL A 23 -14.36 12.92 -3.32
C VAL A 23 -14.58 12.95 -4.83
N LEU A 24 -13.66 12.39 -5.60
CA LEU A 24 -13.79 12.31 -7.06
C LEU A 24 -15.00 11.44 -7.45
N LEU A 25 -15.17 10.29 -6.81
CA LEU A 25 -16.31 9.41 -7.03
C LEU A 25 -17.63 10.13 -6.76
N LEU A 26 -17.74 10.84 -5.64
CA LEU A 26 -18.94 11.60 -5.29
C LEU A 26 -19.24 12.74 -6.27
N ARG A 27 -18.22 13.41 -6.81
CA ARG A 27 -18.41 14.45 -7.83
C ARG A 27 -18.92 13.87 -9.15
N VAL A 28 -18.29 12.81 -9.64
CA VAL A 28 -18.63 12.19 -10.92
C VAL A 28 -19.95 11.43 -10.85
N ARG A 29 -20.31 10.90 -9.67
CA ARG A 29 -21.57 10.20 -9.41
C ARG A 29 -22.80 10.97 -9.86
N HIS A 30 -22.86 12.29 -9.63
CA HIS A 30 -24.02 13.08 -10.03
C HIS A 30 -24.23 13.06 -11.54
N SER A 31 -23.16 13.33 -12.31
CA SER A 31 -23.22 13.31 -13.77
C SER A 31 -23.52 11.92 -14.34
N TRP A 32 -23.08 10.85 -13.67
CA TRP A 32 -23.37 9.47 -14.08
C TRP A 32 -24.81 9.08 -13.77
N LEU A 33 -25.35 9.48 -12.61
CA LEU A 33 -26.75 9.25 -12.27
C LEU A 33 -27.68 10.01 -13.20
N GLU A 34 -27.36 11.25 -13.58
CA GLU A 34 -28.15 12.02 -14.56
C GLU A 34 -28.17 11.36 -15.94
N GLN A 35 -27.06 10.73 -16.36
CA GLN A 35 -27.02 9.96 -17.61
C GLN A 35 -27.85 8.68 -17.51
N LEU A 36 -27.78 7.98 -16.38
CA LEU A 36 -28.53 6.74 -16.11
C LEU A 36 -30.03 6.99 -15.84
N ASP A 37 -30.43 8.21 -15.49
CA ASP A 37 -31.83 8.63 -15.34
C ASP A 37 -32.50 8.96 -16.69
N ARG A 38 -31.75 8.92 -17.79
CA ARG A 38 -32.33 9.16 -19.12
C ARG A 38 -33.32 8.05 -19.48
N PRO A 39 -34.48 8.41 -20.05
CA PRO A 39 -35.51 7.43 -20.43
C PRO A 39 -35.01 6.44 -21.50
N GLU A 40 -34.03 6.85 -22.32
CA GLU A 40 -33.40 5.98 -23.32
C GLU A 40 -32.68 4.78 -22.67
N GLU A 41 -31.95 4.99 -21.59
CA GLU A 41 -31.21 3.92 -20.89
C GLU A 41 -32.17 2.93 -20.21
N GLN A 42 -33.29 3.44 -19.67
CA GLN A 42 -34.35 2.58 -19.14
C GLN A 42 -35.01 1.77 -20.28
N SER A 43 -35.24 2.37 -21.45
CA SER A 43 -35.83 1.68 -22.60
C SER A 43 -34.95 0.56 -23.15
N HIS A 44 -33.63 0.79 -23.26
CA HIS A 44 -32.66 -0.24 -23.63
C HIS A 44 -32.61 -1.36 -22.59
N TRP A 45 -32.68 -1.03 -21.30
CA TRP A 45 -32.72 -2.03 -20.24
C TRP A 45 -33.99 -2.89 -20.32
N ASP A 46 -35.14 -2.26 -20.59
CA ASP A 46 -36.42 -2.96 -20.74
C ASP A 46 -36.46 -3.83 -22.00
N GLU A 47 -35.87 -3.38 -23.11
CA GLU A 47 -35.69 -4.17 -24.33
C GLU A 47 -34.83 -5.41 -24.06
N PHE A 48 -33.67 -5.24 -23.40
CA PHE A 48 -32.81 -6.34 -22.98
C PHE A 48 -33.53 -7.36 -22.08
N ARG A 49 -34.32 -6.89 -21.11
CA ARG A 49 -35.15 -7.78 -20.26
C ARG A 49 -36.22 -8.50 -21.07
N SER A 50 -36.81 -7.82 -22.06
CA SER A 50 -37.83 -8.42 -22.94
C SER A 50 -37.25 -9.53 -23.81
N ASP A 51 -36.04 -9.33 -24.34
CA ASP A 51 -35.29 -10.33 -25.11
C ASP A 51 -34.85 -11.51 -24.26
N MET A 52 -34.33 -11.25 -23.06
CA MET A 52 -34.02 -12.30 -22.07
C MET A 52 -35.28 -13.09 -21.71
N ARG A 53 -36.44 -12.44 -21.57
CA ARG A 53 -37.72 -13.11 -21.30
C ARG A 53 -38.15 -14.01 -22.46
N ARG A 54 -38.03 -13.54 -23.70
CA ARG A 54 -38.28 -14.33 -24.93
C ARG A 54 -37.36 -15.56 -25.03
N GLN A 55 -36.12 -15.45 -24.55
CA GLN A 55 -35.16 -16.56 -24.53
C GLN A 55 -35.40 -17.53 -23.35
N SER A 56 -35.93 -17.04 -22.23
CA SER A 56 -36.12 -17.82 -20.99
C SER A 56 -37.28 -18.85 -20.99
N GLY A 57 -37.87 -19.13 -22.16
CA GLY A 57 -38.93 -20.15 -22.32
C GLY A 57 -38.65 -21.17 -23.43
N ARG A 58 -37.47 -21.13 -24.08
CA ARG A 58 -37.04 -22.21 -24.98
C ARG A 58 -36.40 -23.31 -24.14
N ASP A 59 -36.99 -24.50 -24.15
CA ASP A 59 -36.43 -25.69 -23.51
C ASP A 59 -35.00 -25.94 -24.01
N GLY A 60 -34.05 -25.57 -23.17
CA GLY A 60 -32.62 -25.73 -23.38
C GLY A 60 -31.94 -25.88 -22.01
N PRO A 61 -30.79 -26.57 -21.94
CA PRO A 61 -30.17 -26.96 -20.67
C PRO A 61 -29.74 -25.80 -19.76
N VAL A 62 -29.76 -24.56 -20.25
CA VAL A 62 -29.49 -23.34 -19.47
C VAL A 62 -30.71 -22.42 -19.51
N GLN A 63 -31.57 -22.53 -18.50
CA GLN A 63 -32.60 -21.52 -18.30
C GLN A 63 -31.95 -20.23 -17.78
N ARG A 64 -31.93 -19.19 -18.63
CA ARG A 64 -31.47 -17.86 -18.22
C ARG A 64 -32.54 -17.19 -17.37
N LYS A 65 -32.23 -16.94 -16.10
CA LYS A 65 -33.12 -16.29 -15.15
C LYS A 65 -33.27 -14.82 -15.52
N VAL A 66 -34.51 -14.36 -15.77
CA VAL A 66 -34.78 -12.95 -16.03
C VAL A 66 -34.36 -12.13 -14.80
N PRO A 67 -33.58 -11.04 -14.97
CA PRO A 67 -33.20 -10.17 -13.86
C PRO A 67 -34.43 -9.65 -13.12
N LYS A 68 -34.42 -9.75 -11.78
CA LYS A 68 -35.54 -9.28 -10.93
C LYS A 68 -35.60 -7.75 -10.80
N SER A 69 -34.50 -7.03 -11.08
CA SER A 69 -34.44 -5.58 -10.92
C SER A 69 -35.15 -4.88 -12.07
N VAL A 70 -36.07 -3.97 -11.72
CA VAL A 70 -36.76 -3.07 -12.66
C VAL A 70 -35.80 -1.99 -13.17
N GLU A 71 -34.81 -1.63 -12.36
CA GLU A 71 -33.81 -0.60 -12.68
C GLU A 71 -32.48 -1.22 -13.15
N PRO A 72 -31.68 -0.49 -13.95
CA PRO A 72 -30.35 -0.92 -14.36
C PRO A 72 -29.47 -1.19 -13.14
N PRO A 73 -28.72 -2.31 -13.10
CA PRO A 73 -27.93 -2.68 -11.93
C PRO A 73 -26.85 -1.65 -11.56
N MET A 74 -26.33 -0.92 -12.57
CA MET A 74 -25.37 0.16 -12.36
C MET A 74 -25.99 1.34 -11.60
N ARG A 75 -27.26 1.68 -11.87
CA ARG A 75 -27.99 2.73 -11.14
C ARG A 75 -28.18 2.35 -9.68
N VAL A 76 -28.59 1.11 -9.41
CA VAL A 76 -28.75 0.59 -8.04
C VAL A 76 -27.41 0.61 -7.28
N TRP A 77 -26.32 0.22 -7.94
CA TRP A 77 -24.99 0.24 -7.33
C TRP A 77 -24.55 1.65 -6.93
N LEU A 78 -24.66 2.63 -7.84
CA LEU A 78 -24.30 4.02 -7.56
C LEU A 78 -25.24 4.68 -6.54
N ARG A 79 -26.52 4.28 -6.50
CA ARG A 79 -27.50 4.83 -5.57
C ARG A 79 -27.31 4.30 -4.15
N ASP A 80 -27.32 2.97 -4.00
CA ASP A 80 -27.51 2.32 -2.70
C ASP A 80 -26.21 1.77 -2.08
N TYR A 81 -25.20 1.44 -2.91
CA TYR A 81 -23.96 0.80 -2.44
C TYR A 81 -22.76 1.74 -2.34
N VAL A 82 -22.91 3.02 -2.72
CA VAL A 82 -21.81 4.00 -2.66
C VAL A 82 -21.31 4.18 -1.23
N GLN A 83 -22.20 4.19 -0.23
CA GLN A 83 -21.80 4.31 1.17
C GLN A 83 -20.97 3.11 1.63
N LEU A 84 -21.38 1.91 1.25
CA LEU A 84 -20.63 0.69 1.55
C LEU A 84 -19.25 0.72 0.90
N ALA A 85 -19.15 1.17 -0.35
CA ALA A 85 -17.89 1.32 -1.06
C ALA A 85 -16.96 2.35 -0.38
N LEU A 86 -17.51 3.48 0.08
CA LEU A 86 -16.76 4.50 0.81
C LEU A 86 -16.23 3.99 2.15
N VAL A 87 -17.06 3.30 2.93
CA VAL A 87 -16.66 2.72 4.22
C VAL A 87 -15.56 1.67 4.00
N ALA A 88 -15.76 0.75 3.04
CA ALA A 88 -14.75 -0.24 2.70
C ALA A 88 -13.43 0.41 2.26
N TRP A 89 -13.50 1.44 1.40
CA TRP A 89 -12.31 2.17 0.96
C TRP A 89 -11.54 2.78 2.12
N VAL A 90 -12.23 3.54 2.99
CA VAL A 90 -11.60 4.18 4.15
C VAL A 90 -11.00 3.14 5.10
N LEU A 91 -11.68 2.02 5.33
CA LEU A 91 -11.15 0.95 6.18
C LEU A 91 -9.90 0.30 5.57
N PHE A 92 -9.95 -0.13 4.31
CA PHE A 92 -8.82 -0.81 3.67
C PHE A 92 -7.63 0.13 3.48
N VAL A 93 -7.84 1.30 2.89
CA VAL A 93 -6.77 2.27 2.61
C VAL A 93 -6.26 2.93 3.90
N GLY A 94 -7.15 3.15 4.87
CA GLY A 94 -6.79 3.68 6.18
C GLY A 94 -5.89 2.70 6.93
N VAL A 95 -6.32 1.46 7.11
CA VAL A 95 -5.57 0.45 7.86
C VAL A 95 -4.29 0.07 7.13
N LEU A 96 -4.39 -0.32 5.86
CA LEU A 96 -3.22 -0.79 5.10
C LEU A 96 -2.23 0.34 4.84
N GLY A 97 -2.73 1.50 4.41
CA GLY A 97 -1.90 2.67 4.15
C GLY A 97 -1.26 3.22 5.43
N GLY A 98 -1.98 3.25 6.55
CA GLY A 98 -1.46 3.66 7.84
C GLY A 98 -0.35 2.72 8.33
N PHE A 99 -0.58 1.41 8.26
CA PHE A 99 0.44 0.41 8.61
C PHE A 99 1.69 0.52 7.72
N PHE A 100 1.49 0.68 6.40
CA PHE A 100 2.59 0.88 5.46
C PHE A 100 3.38 2.17 5.77
N CYS A 101 2.69 3.26 6.11
CA CYS A 101 3.34 4.51 6.50
C CYS A 101 4.21 4.33 7.76
N LEU A 102 3.72 3.58 8.76
CA LEU A 102 4.48 3.27 9.97
C LEU A 102 5.73 2.46 9.67
N LEU A 103 5.63 1.45 8.79
CA LEU A 103 6.79 0.66 8.36
C LEU A 103 7.84 1.51 7.66
N VAL A 104 7.42 2.31 6.67
CA VAL A 104 8.33 3.18 5.92
C VAL A 104 8.97 4.23 6.83
N ALA A 105 8.18 4.85 7.73
CA ALA A 105 8.72 5.79 8.71
C ALA A 105 9.74 5.14 9.65
N GLY A 106 9.49 3.89 10.08
CA GLY A 106 10.42 3.10 10.88
C GLY A 106 11.75 2.84 10.16
N VAL A 107 11.69 2.42 8.89
CA VAL A 107 12.88 2.17 8.05
C VAL A 107 13.70 3.45 7.86
N LEU A 108 13.05 4.56 7.51
CA LEU A 108 13.72 5.84 7.27
C LEU A 108 14.40 6.38 8.53
N ARG A 109 13.77 6.22 9.69
CA ARG A 109 14.34 6.62 10.99
C ARG A 109 15.51 5.70 11.42
N GLY A 110 15.42 4.41 11.12
CA GLY A 110 16.51 3.45 11.37
C GLY A 110 17.75 3.69 10.50
N ALA A 111 17.56 4.10 9.24
CA ALA A 111 18.64 4.38 8.30
C ALA A 111 19.51 5.58 8.72
N GLU A 112 18.89 6.71 9.13
CA GLU A 112 19.65 7.86 9.65
C GLU A 112 20.43 7.51 10.94
N SER A 113 19.83 6.69 11.80
CA SER A 113 20.46 6.25 13.06
C SER A 113 21.70 5.38 12.83
N ARG A 114 21.73 4.56 11.77
CA ARG A 114 22.90 3.76 11.38
C ARG A 114 23.98 4.60 10.69
N ALA A 115 23.59 5.54 9.83
CA ALA A 115 24.53 6.45 9.16
C ALA A 115 25.24 7.39 10.16
N ALA A 116 24.55 7.85 11.20
CA ALA A 116 25.14 8.67 12.25
C ALA A 116 26.13 7.91 13.16
N LYS A 117 26.06 6.56 13.20
CA LYS A 117 26.92 5.71 14.05
C LYS A 117 28.18 5.20 13.35
N GLN A 118 28.25 5.30 12.02
CA GLN A 118 29.42 4.93 11.21
C GLN A 118 30.65 5.84 11.28
N PRO A 119 30.62 7.13 11.68
CA PRO A 119 31.84 7.95 11.69
C PRO A 119 32.85 7.54 12.79
N SER A 120 32.43 6.82 13.83
CA SER A 120 33.32 6.44 14.95
C SER A 120 34.06 5.13 14.74
N LEU A 121 33.52 4.19 13.93
CA LEU A 121 34.18 2.90 13.67
C LEU A 121 35.34 3.00 12.67
N ALA A 122 35.33 3.99 11.78
CA ALA A 122 36.44 4.24 10.87
C ALA A 122 37.67 4.87 11.55
N LYS A 123 37.50 5.48 12.72
CA LYS A 123 38.60 6.14 13.46
C LYS A 123 39.32 5.20 14.43
N ASP A 124 38.62 4.22 15.01
CA ASP A 124 39.25 3.23 15.90
C ASP A 124 40.06 2.17 15.15
N GLN A 125 39.70 1.82 13.92
CA GLN A 125 40.50 0.86 13.12
C GLN A 125 41.86 1.43 12.69
N SER A 126 42.02 2.75 12.58
CA SER A 126 43.30 3.36 12.20
C SER A 126 44.28 3.53 13.36
N CYS A 127 43.82 3.47 14.62
CA CYS A 127 44.69 3.61 15.79
C CYS A 127 45.11 2.26 16.43
N GLY A 128 44.51 1.14 16.02
CA GLY A 128 44.80 -0.19 16.59
C GLY A 128 45.96 -0.96 15.95
N GLN A 129 46.47 -0.53 14.79
CA GLN A 129 47.41 -1.32 13.97
C GLN A 129 48.88 -0.85 14.09
N HIS A 130 49.37 -0.60 15.31
CA HIS A 130 50.78 -0.21 15.51
C HIS A 130 51.53 -1.00 16.59
N ASN A 131 50.93 -1.98 17.26
CA ASN A 131 51.57 -2.64 18.42
C ASN A 131 51.86 -4.15 18.28
N ASP A 132 51.52 -4.78 17.15
CA ASP A 132 51.70 -6.24 17.03
C ASP A 132 53.15 -6.68 16.73
N HIS A 133 54.04 -5.77 16.32
CA HIS A 133 55.42 -6.13 16.01
C HIS A 133 56.34 -6.31 17.24
N LYS A 134 56.02 -5.74 18.40
CA LYS A 134 56.90 -5.83 19.59
C LYS A 134 56.71 -7.09 20.42
N LYS A 135 55.68 -7.89 20.13
CA LYS A 135 55.38 -9.09 20.95
C LYS A 135 56.22 -10.30 20.55
N HIS A 136 56.64 -10.40 19.30
CA HIS A 136 57.40 -11.55 18.79
C HIS A 136 58.86 -11.61 19.26
N ASP A 137 59.51 -10.47 19.54
CA ASP A 137 60.90 -10.47 20.00
C ASP A 137 61.05 -10.97 21.44
N ARG A 138 60.05 -10.71 22.30
CA ARG A 138 60.10 -11.07 23.72
C ARG A 138 59.93 -12.57 23.96
N ASP A 139 59.26 -13.26 23.05
CA ASP A 139 59.06 -14.72 23.12
C ASP A 139 60.28 -15.50 22.58
N ALA A 140 61.08 -14.90 21.69
CA ALA A 140 62.33 -15.49 21.22
C ALA A 140 63.43 -15.48 22.30
N GLU A 141 63.46 -14.44 23.14
CA GLU A 141 64.44 -14.31 24.23
C GLU A 141 64.19 -15.32 25.36
N ASN A 142 62.93 -15.62 25.67
CA ASN A 142 62.57 -16.61 26.70
C ASN A 142 62.83 -18.06 26.28
N ALA A 143 62.86 -18.37 24.98
CA ALA A 143 63.17 -19.70 24.49
C ALA A 143 64.67 -20.05 24.60
N GLN A 144 65.55 -19.05 24.63
CA GLN A 144 67.00 -19.26 24.76
C GLN A 144 67.45 -19.47 26.22
N ASN A 145 66.77 -18.86 27.20
CA ASN A 145 67.19 -18.92 28.60
C ASN A 145 66.77 -20.21 29.34
N GLY A 146 65.94 -21.06 28.72
CA GLY A 146 65.45 -22.32 29.33
C GLY A 146 66.33 -23.55 29.10
N LYS A 147 67.49 -23.43 28.44
CA LYS A 147 68.35 -24.58 28.05
C LYS A 147 69.60 -24.77 28.90
N HIS A 148 69.81 -23.96 29.94
CA HIS A 148 70.92 -24.09 30.88
C HIS A 148 70.38 -24.14 32.32
N GLY A 149 69.83 -25.30 32.68
CA GLY A 149 69.43 -25.67 34.04
C GLY A 149 69.59 -27.16 34.21
#